data_AF-A0A5E3WT20-F1
#
_entry.id   AF-A0A5E3WT20-F1
#
_cell.length_a   1.000
_cell.length_b   1.000
_cell.length_c   1.000
_cell.angle_alpha   90.00
_cell.angle_beta   90.00
_cell.angle_gamma   90.00
#
_symmetry.space_group_name_H-M   'P 1'
#
loop_
_entity.id
_entity.type
_entity.pdbx_description
1 polymer ?
#
loop_
_entity_poly.entity_id
_entity_poly.type
_entity_poly.pdbx_seq_one_letter_code
_entity_poly.pdbx_strand_id
1 'polypeptide(L)'
;MAEEDRRISALMEGRPEDIATGGADWYSLEQDGGPMSLPDFMGRAFRFTGLMWQDSYRREGVDAVAASMLATEMINFELLNVNQVGRPAPLDIRSARQWASRSRMANKIYRQVPEKNFTALVADMWQNIRQMPLQDVLRLNGRFGLIGVVRAIYQANAVDPEAGSDFRVLMVEVTEALRSMRGIIESRNAQTASVLSPTRTLLDALRERNAAFTEVASEVLERMTGANSSISGERTPAASLPEEDGNSGTYRCEETSTKRKATSIMGPMPPSKKARK
;
A
#
# COMPACT_ATOMS: atom_id res chain seq x y z
N MET A 1 23.80 7.95 -9.13
CA MET A 1 23.22 6.91 -8.25
C MET A 1 23.87 6.91 -6.87
N ALA A 2 25.21 6.87 -6.73
CA ALA A 2 25.86 6.87 -5.41
C ALA A 2 25.69 8.15 -4.55
N GLU A 3 25.51 9.32 -5.19
CA GLU A 3 25.31 10.61 -4.49
C GLU A 3 23.95 10.68 -3.76
N GLU A 4 22.92 10.05 -4.33
CA GLU A 4 21.55 10.09 -3.83
C GLU A 4 21.36 9.13 -2.66
N ASP A 5 22.03 7.96 -2.70
CA ASP A 5 22.10 7.03 -1.57
C ASP A 5 22.90 7.62 -0.39
N ARG A 6 23.92 8.46 -0.64
CA ARG A 6 24.62 9.21 0.43
C ARG A 6 23.74 10.28 1.07
N ARG A 7 22.93 11.01 0.29
CA ARG A 7 21.99 11.99 0.84
C ARG A 7 20.90 11.33 1.67
N ILE A 8 20.42 10.16 1.26
CA ILE A 8 19.46 9.37 2.03
C ILE A 8 20.10 8.87 3.32
N SER A 9 21.32 8.34 3.28
CA SER A 9 22.04 7.88 4.48
C SER A 9 22.32 9.03 5.47
N ALA A 10 22.75 10.20 4.97
CA ALA A 10 22.99 11.39 5.79
C ALA A 10 21.70 11.96 6.44
N LEU A 11 20.55 11.79 5.79
CA LEU A 11 19.24 12.14 6.37
C LEU A 11 18.75 11.13 7.41
N MET A 12 19.26 9.89 7.39
CA MET A 12 18.95 8.86 8.40
C MET A 12 19.90 8.90 9.60
N GLU A 13 21.07 9.52 9.48
CA GLU A 13 22.10 9.65 10.54
C GLU A 13 22.02 10.97 11.34
N GLY A 14 20.98 11.79 11.16
CA GLY A 14 20.80 13.07 11.85
C GLY A 14 20.81 12.93 13.38
N ARG A 15 21.84 13.52 14.02
CA ARG A 15 22.06 13.53 15.48
C ARG A 15 20.91 14.24 16.23
N PRO A 16 20.57 13.79 17.45
CA PRO A 16 19.42 14.29 18.21
C PRO A 16 19.60 15.67 18.84
N GLU A 17 20.69 16.41 18.57
CA GLU A 17 21.04 17.61 19.35
C GLU A 17 20.70 18.96 18.68
N ASP A 18 20.22 18.98 17.44
CA ASP A 18 19.81 20.23 16.76
C ASP A 18 18.30 20.52 16.87
N ILE A 19 17.57 19.80 17.73
CA ILE A 19 16.14 20.02 17.98
C ILE A 19 15.97 20.85 19.26
N ALA A 20 16.57 22.03 19.29
CA ALA A 20 16.21 23.05 20.26
C ALA A 20 16.16 24.39 19.53
N THR A 21 15.00 25.05 19.59
CA THR A 21 14.74 26.41 19.09
C THR A 21 14.74 26.59 17.56
N GLY A 22 13.72 26.03 16.93
CA GLY A 22 13.34 26.40 15.56
C GLY A 22 11.90 25.99 15.31
N GLY A 23 10.96 26.86 15.69
CA GLY A 23 9.58 26.79 15.22
C GLY A 23 9.57 27.01 13.70
N ALA A 24 9.96 25.98 12.96
CA ALA A 24 9.81 25.93 11.52
C ALA A 24 8.33 25.73 11.24
N ASP A 25 7.78 26.67 10.49
CA ASP A 25 6.41 26.73 10.02
C ASP A 25 6.11 25.55 9.07
N TRP A 26 5.78 24.40 9.66
CA TRP A 26 5.52 23.13 8.95
C TRP A 26 4.25 23.14 8.10
N TYR A 27 3.45 24.21 8.16
CA TYR A 27 2.32 24.45 7.25
C TYR A 27 2.74 24.72 5.79
N SER A 28 4.04 24.93 5.53
CA SER A 28 4.53 25.22 4.17
C SER A 28 4.64 23.99 3.24
N LEU A 29 4.47 22.76 3.74
CA LEU A 29 4.52 21.54 2.90
C LEU A 29 3.23 21.26 2.12
N GLU A 30 2.19 22.07 2.32
CA GLU A 30 0.94 22.00 1.55
C GLU A 30 1.06 22.59 0.12
N GLN A 31 2.14 23.30 -0.22
CA GLN A 31 2.21 24.08 -1.48
C GLN A 31 2.96 23.45 -2.67
N ASP A 32 3.79 22.42 -2.47
CA ASP A 32 4.61 21.87 -3.58
C ASP A 32 3.90 20.80 -4.44
N GLY A 33 2.59 20.61 -4.21
CA GLY A 33 1.82 19.55 -4.82
C GLY A 33 1.21 19.88 -6.18
N GLY A 34 0.62 21.07 -6.33
CA GLY A 34 -0.18 21.48 -7.48
C GLY A 34 -1.28 20.49 -7.92
N PRO A 35 -2.21 20.90 -8.80
CA PRO A 35 -3.03 19.94 -9.54
C PRO A 35 -2.12 19.08 -10.42
N MET A 36 -2.28 17.76 -10.36
CA MET A 36 -1.52 16.81 -11.19
C MET A 36 -2.25 16.57 -12.51
N SER A 37 -1.50 16.50 -13.62
CA SER A 37 -2.09 16.12 -14.90
C SER A 37 -2.60 14.67 -14.85
N LEU A 38 -3.69 14.38 -15.57
CA LEU A 38 -4.21 13.01 -15.68
C LEU A 38 -3.12 11.99 -16.11
N PRO A 39 -2.28 12.27 -17.13
CA PRO A 39 -1.19 11.37 -17.51
C PRO A 39 -0.17 11.12 -16.39
N ASP A 40 0.25 12.15 -15.65
CA ASP A 40 1.20 12.00 -14.56
C ASP A 40 0.60 11.17 -13.42
N PHE A 41 -0.67 11.43 -13.12
CA PHE A 41 -1.40 10.74 -12.07
C PHE A 41 -1.62 9.26 -12.41
N MET A 42 -2.09 8.94 -13.62
CA MET A 42 -2.24 7.55 -14.04
C MET A 42 -0.88 6.86 -14.15
N GLY A 43 0.14 7.55 -14.65
CA GLY A 43 1.51 7.05 -14.65
C GLY A 43 2.02 6.70 -13.25
N ARG A 44 1.63 7.47 -12.23
CA ARG A 44 1.94 7.20 -10.82
C ARG A 44 1.20 5.97 -10.30
N ALA A 45 -0.11 5.88 -10.53
CA ALA A 45 -0.93 4.74 -10.13
C ALA A 45 -0.42 3.43 -10.74
N PHE A 46 -0.22 3.39 -12.07
CA PHE A 46 0.27 2.20 -12.77
C PHE A 46 1.68 1.78 -12.36
N ARG A 47 2.58 2.74 -12.09
CA ARG A 47 3.93 2.39 -11.59
C ARG A 47 3.88 1.72 -10.23
N PHE A 48 3.02 2.21 -9.35
CA PHE A 48 2.90 1.66 -8.01
C PHE A 48 2.20 0.30 -8.00
N THR A 49 1.10 0.13 -8.73
CA THR A 49 0.45 -1.18 -8.86
C THR A 49 1.34 -2.19 -9.58
N GLY A 50 2.04 -1.77 -10.63
CA GLY A 50 3.07 -2.57 -11.30
C GLY A 50 4.14 -3.06 -10.33
N LEU A 51 4.60 -2.18 -9.44
CA LEU A 51 5.53 -2.54 -8.38
C LEU A 51 4.92 -3.53 -7.38
N MET A 52 3.70 -3.27 -6.88
CA MET A 52 3.00 -4.17 -5.95
C MET A 52 2.84 -5.57 -6.55
N TRP A 53 2.39 -5.68 -7.80
CA TRP A 53 2.24 -6.97 -8.47
C TRP A 53 3.57 -7.72 -8.55
N GLN A 54 4.62 -7.07 -9.05
CA GLN A 54 5.93 -7.73 -9.20
C GLN A 54 6.54 -8.14 -7.86
N ASP A 55 6.37 -7.30 -6.84
CA ASP A 55 6.91 -7.54 -5.50
C ASP A 55 6.11 -8.62 -4.77
N SER A 56 4.78 -8.62 -4.86
CA SER A 56 3.91 -9.55 -4.13
C SER A 56 4.10 -11.02 -4.54
N TYR A 57 4.45 -11.29 -5.80
CA TYR A 57 4.73 -12.67 -6.24
C TYR A 57 6.07 -13.21 -5.74
N ARG A 58 6.96 -12.34 -5.25
CA ARG A 58 8.33 -12.71 -4.87
C ARG A 58 8.59 -12.60 -3.37
N ARG A 59 7.79 -11.79 -2.67
CA ARG A 59 8.00 -11.51 -1.25
C ARG A 59 7.29 -12.55 -0.38
N GLU A 60 8.05 -13.19 0.50
CA GLU A 60 7.52 -14.04 1.56
C GLU A 60 6.67 -13.22 2.55
N GLY A 61 5.55 -13.78 3.01
CA GLY A 61 4.63 -13.11 3.93
C GLY A 61 3.65 -12.13 3.27
N VAL A 62 3.71 -11.94 1.94
CA VAL A 62 2.68 -11.20 1.18
C VAL A 62 1.70 -12.17 0.54
N ASP A 63 0.41 -11.97 0.79
CA ASP A 63 -0.64 -12.61 -0.02
C ASP A 63 -0.73 -11.90 -1.39
N ALA A 64 -0.22 -12.57 -2.43
CA ALA A 64 -0.20 -12.03 -3.78
C ALA A 64 -1.60 -11.81 -4.37
N VAL A 65 -2.60 -12.58 -3.95
CA VAL A 65 -3.98 -12.44 -4.41
C VAL A 65 -4.59 -11.18 -3.79
N ALA A 66 -4.46 -11.02 -2.47
CA ALA A 66 -4.94 -9.83 -1.76
C ALA A 66 -4.27 -8.55 -2.28
N ALA A 67 -2.95 -8.56 -2.48
CA ALA A 67 -2.22 -7.44 -3.05
C ALA A 67 -2.68 -7.09 -4.48
N SER A 68 -2.94 -8.10 -5.31
CA SER A 68 -3.42 -7.89 -6.68
C SER A 68 -4.83 -7.31 -6.74
N MET A 69 -5.72 -7.79 -5.87
CA MET A 69 -7.09 -7.26 -5.76
C MET A 69 -7.07 -5.80 -5.28
N LEU A 70 -6.26 -5.50 -4.26
CA LEU A 70 -6.08 -4.16 -3.74
C LEU A 70 -5.55 -3.19 -4.80
N ALA A 71 -4.51 -3.60 -5.55
CA ALA A 71 -3.95 -2.80 -6.63
C ALA A 71 -4.99 -2.51 -7.74
N THR A 72 -5.76 -3.52 -8.11
CA THR A 72 -6.82 -3.41 -9.13
C THR A 72 -7.91 -2.43 -8.69
N GLU A 73 -8.42 -2.57 -7.47
CA GLU A 73 -9.51 -1.72 -6.98
C GLU A 73 -9.06 -0.29 -6.71
N MET A 74 -7.79 -0.08 -6.35
CA MET A 74 -7.23 1.25 -6.22
C MET A 74 -7.21 1.98 -7.58
N ILE A 75 -6.77 1.32 -8.66
CA ILE A 75 -6.82 1.92 -10.00
C ILE A 75 -8.27 2.27 -10.39
N ASN A 76 -9.21 1.35 -10.16
CA ASN A 76 -10.61 1.58 -10.52
C ASN A 76 -11.20 2.78 -9.77
N PHE A 77 -10.95 2.87 -8.47
CA PHE A 77 -11.40 3.99 -7.65
C PHE A 77 -10.83 5.33 -8.16
N GLU A 78 -9.54 5.38 -8.45
CA GLU A 78 -8.89 6.60 -8.91
C GLU A 78 -9.36 6.98 -10.33
N LEU A 79 -9.56 6.02 -11.23
CA LEU A 79 -10.08 6.27 -12.58
C LEU A 79 -11.49 6.88 -12.56
N LEU A 80 -12.36 6.36 -11.70
CA LEU A 80 -13.74 6.85 -11.58
C LEU A 80 -13.84 8.23 -10.91
N ASN A 81 -12.84 8.63 -10.14
CA ASN A 81 -12.80 9.92 -9.46
C ASN A 81 -11.91 10.96 -10.13
N VAL A 82 -11.30 10.65 -11.28
CA VAL A 82 -10.20 11.47 -11.81
C VAL A 82 -10.58 12.90 -12.20
N ASN A 83 -11.86 13.15 -12.47
CA ASN A 83 -12.40 14.48 -12.79
C ASN A 83 -12.99 15.20 -11.58
N GLN A 84 -12.93 14.59 -10.39
CA GLN A 84 -13.47 15.18 -9.16
C GLN A 84 -12.39 15.99 -8.42
N VAL A 85 -12.81 17.02 -7.68
CA VAL A 85 -11.91 17.74 -6.78
C VAL A 85 -11.61 16.85 -5.58
N GLY A 86 -10.42 16.23 -5.59
CA GLY A 86 -9.92 15.38 -4.51
C GLY A 86 -9.57 16.16 -3.25
N ARG A 87 -9.59 15.46 -2.11
CA ARG A 87 -9.13 15.91 -0.81
C ARG A 87 -7.98 15.02 -0.34
N PRO A 88 -7.03 15.57 0.42
CA PRO A 88 -5.97 14.76 1.01
C PRO A 88 -6.56 13.76 2.01
N ALA A 89 -6.08 12.52 1.97
CA ALA A 89 -6.30 11.56 3.03
C ALA A 89 -5.55 12.02 4.30
N PRO A 90 -6.06 11.70 5.50
CA PRO A 90 -5.43 12.04 6.77
C PRO A 90 -4.17 11.19 7.01
N LEU A 91 -3.11 11.46 6.24
CA LEU A 91 -1.82 10.77 6.28
C LEU A 91 -0.89 11.47 7.28
N ASP A 92 -1.03 11.16 8.56
CA ASP A 92 -0.18 11.66 9.65
C ASP A 92 1.08 10.82 9.90
N ILE A 93 1.57 10.16 8.84
CA ILE A 93 2.79 9.36 8.84
C ILE A 93 3.78 10.02 7.88
N ARG A 94 4.94 10.45 8.39
CA ARG A 94 5.89 11.30 7.65
C ARG A 94 6.36 10.63 6.35
N SER A 95 6.73 9.36 6.41
CA SER A 95 7.18 8.58 5.25
C SER A 95 6.06 8.37 4.23
N ALA A 96 4.84 8.03 4.68
CA ALA A 96 3.68 7.90 3.81
C ALA A 96 3.33 9.22 3.10
N ARG A 97 3.31 10.32 3.84
CA ARG A 97 3.09 11.68 3.31
C ARG A 97 4.15 12.04 2.28
N GLN A 98 5.41 11.71 2.54
CA GLN A 98 6.51 11.95 1.59
C GLN A 98 6.35 11.15 0.29
N TRP A 99 5.85 9.91 0.33
CA TRP A 99 5.58 9.17 -0.90
C TRP A 99 4.34 9.68 -1.63
N ALA A 100 3.31 10.06 -0.88
CA ALA A 100 2.10 10.65 -1.43
C ALA A 100 2.41 11.98 -2.15
N SER A 101 3.30 12.79 -1.56
CA SER A 101 3.66 14.10 -2.07
C SER A 101 4.52 14.11 -3.32
N ARG A 102 5.02 12.98 -3.83
CA ARG A 102 5.86 12.98 -5.05
C ARG A 102 5.01 12.79 -6.31
N SER A 103 5.26 13.62 -7.33
CA SER A 103 4.66 13.45 -8.67
C SER A 103 4.98 12.08 -9.26
N ARG A 104 6.23 11.64 -9.11
CA ARG A 104 6.64 10.26 -9.40
C ARG A 104 6.72 9.49 -8.10
N MET A 105 5.74 8.62 -7.86
CA MET A 105 5.77 7.74 -6.70
C MET A 105 7.02 6.86 -6.72
N ALA A 106 7.61 6.63 -5.55
CA ALA A 106 8.84 5.87 -5.42
C ALA A 106 8.67 4.45 -6.00
N ASN A 107 9.63 4.05 -6.82
CA ASN A 107 9.67 2.79 -7.58
C ASN A 107 10.26 1.63 -6.77
N LYS A 108 10.37 1.77 -5.46
CA LYS A 108 10.85 0.73 -4.55
C LYS A 108 9.94 0.60 -3.34
N ILE A 109 9.91 -0.61 -2.81
CA ILE A 109 9.34 -0.93 -1.51
C ILE A 109 10.48 -0.92 -0.52
N TYR A 110 10.35 -0.13 0.55
CA TYR A 110 11.37 -0.02 1.58
C TYR A 110 11.27 -1.20 2.55
N ARG A 111 12.34 -1.55 3.26
CA ARG A 111 12.27 -2.50 4.38
C ARG A 111 12.37 -1.82 5.74
N GLN A 112 12.70 -0.53 5.72
CA GLN A 112 12.90 0.30 6.89
C GLN A 112 12.34 1.69 6.59
N VAL A 113 11.77 2.30 7.62
CA VAL A 113 11.21 3.64 7.60
C VAL A 113 11.64 4.37 8.87
N PRO A 114 11.62 5.72 8.88
CA PRO A 114 12.01 6.50 10.06
C PRO A 114 11.11 6.25 11.28
N GLU A 115 9.84 5.91 11.08
CA GLU A 115 8.88 5.68 12.14
C GLU A 115 9.10 4.30 12.80
N LYS A 116 9.43 4.28 14.10
CA LYS A 116 9.61 3.03 14.86
C LYS A 116 8.34 2.18 14.94
N ASN A 117 7.17 2.82 14.98
CA ASN A 117 5.87 2.17 15.18
C ASN A 117 5.02 2.24 13.90
N PHE A 118 5.65 2.16 12.73
CA PHE A 118 5.00 2.41 11.43
C PHE A 118 3.74 1.59 11.21
N THR A 119 3.74 0.31 11.60
CA THR A 119 2.60 -0.60 11.44
C THR A 119 1.38 -0.16 12.24
N ALA A 120 1.57 0.21 13.51
CA ALA A 120 0.50 0.72 14.35
C ALA A 120 -0.03 2.07 13.87
N LEU A 121 0.84 2.95 13.39
CA LEU A 121 0.41 4.22 12.78
C LEU A 121 -0.44 3.99 11.54
N VAL A 122 -0.10 2.99 10.72
CA VAL A 122 -0.88 2.62 9.53
C VAL A 122 -2.24 2.02 9.93
N ALA A 123 -2.28 1.19 10.96
CA ALA A 123 -3.53 0.64 11.51
C ALA A 123 -4.44 1.76 12.04
N ASP A 124 -3.92 2.65 12.88
CA ASP A 124 -4.66 3.80 13.43
C ASP A 124 -5.19 4.72 12.33
N MET A 125 -4.35 5.05 11.33
CA MET A 125 -4.75 5.80 10.15
C MET A 125 -5.94 5.15 9.43
N TRP A 126 -5.88 3.83 9.19
CA TRP A 126 -6.98 3.12 8.53
C TRP A 126 -8.24 3.08 9.40
N GLN A 127 -8.09 2.87 10.71
CA GLN A 127 -9.18 2.92 11.67
C GLN A 127 -9.90 4.28 11.66
N ASN A 128 -9.14 5.37 11.63
CA ASN A 128 -9.70 6.72 11.53
C ASN A 128 -10.46 6.93 10.21
N ILE A 129 -9.92 6.46 9.08
CA ILE A 129 -10.61 6.53 7.77
C ILE A 129 -11.93 5.75 7.78
N ARG A 130 -12.00 4.58 8.45
CA ARG A 130 -13.24 3.79 8.57
C ARG A 130 -14.35 4.57 9.27
N GLN A 131 -14.01 5.42 10.24
CA GLN A 131 -14.97 6.22 10.98
C GLN A 131 -15.42 7.49 10.24
N MET A 132 -14.74 7.87 9.15
CA MET A 132 -15.12 9.06 8.39
C MET A 132 -16.47 8.88 7.70
N PRO A 133 -17.24 9.97 7.50
CA PRO A 133 -18.41 9.96 6.65
C PRO A 133 -18.07 9.44 5.25
N LEU A 134 -18.85 8.50 4.73
CA LEU A 134 -18.57 7.83 3.45
C LEU A 134 -18.43 8.82 2.29
N GLN A 135 -19.24 9.89 2.31
CA GLN A 135 -19.18 10.99 1.34
C GLN A 135 -17.84 11.75 1.34
N ASP A 136 -17.17 11.82 2.48
CA ASP A 136 -15.85 12.44 2.59
C ASP A 136 -14.75 11.46 2.14
N VAL A 137 -14.88 10.17 2.46
CA VAL A 137 -13.96 9.13 1.98
C VAL A 137 -13.96 9.04 0.45
N LEU A 138 -15.12 9.15 -0.18
CA LEU A 138 -15.24 9.18 -1.66
C LEU A 138 -14.44 10.32 -2.31
N ARG A 139 -14.16 11.39 -1.55
CA ARG A 139 -13.37 12.53 -2.01
C ARG A 139 -11.88 12.36 -1.75
N LEU A 140 -11.44 11.31 -1.05
CA LEU A 140 -10.03 11.04 -0.79
C LEU A 140 -9.33 10.44 -2.03
N ASN A 141 -9.31 11.16 -3.14
CA ASN A 141 -8.71 10.74 -4.40
C ASN A 141 -7.53 11.64 -4.81
N GLY A 142 -6.78 11.22 -5.82
CA GLY A 142 -5.71 12.02 -6.41
C GLY A 142 -4.37 11.94 -5.66
N ARG A 143 -3.54 12.98 -5.80
CA ARG A 143 -2.12 12.97 -5.34
C ARG A 143 -1.98 12.56 -3.87
N PHE A 144 -2.79 13.16 -3.01
CA PHE A 144 -2.74 12.93 -1.57
C PHE A 144 -3.88 12.02 -1.07
N GLY A 145 -4.60 11.35 -1.97
CA GLY A 145 -5.75 10.52 -1.65
C GLY A 145 -5.39 9.10 -1.16
N LEU A 146 -6.34 8.18 -1.32
CA LEU A 146 -6.26 6.80 -0.85
C LEU A 146 -5.11 6.00 -1.47
N ILE A 147 -4.60 6.35 -2.64
CA ILE A 147 -3.38 5.73 -3.17
C ILE A 147 -2.19 5.82 -2.19
N GLY A 148 -2.08 6.90 -1.40
CA GLY A 148 -1.07 7.03 -0.35
C GLY A 148 -1.32 6.07 0.82
N VAL A 149 -2.58 5.87 1.20
CA VAL A 149 -3.03 4.93 2.24
C VAL A 149 -2.73 3.49 1.81
N VAL A 150 -3.13 3.10 0.60
CA VAL A 150 -2.85 1.79 0.01
C VAL A 150 -1.35 1.51 -0.01
N ARG A 151 -0.54 2.51 -0.39
CA ARG A 151 0.91 2.38 -0.33
C ARG A 151 1.41 2.17 1.08
N ALA A 152 0.92 2.92 2.07
CA ALA A 152 1.35 2.79 3.45
C ALA A 152 1.04 1.38 4.00
N ILE A 153 -0.14 0.83 3.71
CA ILE A 153 -0.55 -0.52 4.11
C ILE A 153 0.36 -1.58 3.50
N TYR A 154 0.58 -1.52 2.19
CA TYR A 154 1.49 -2.47 1.52
C TYR A 154 2.94 -2.35 2.05
N GLN A 155 3.37 -1.13 2.32
CA GLN A 155 4.69 -0.82 2.84
C GLN A 155 4.86 -1.26 4.31
N ALA A 156 3.78 -1.34 5.08
CA ALA A 156 3.81 -1.77 6.47
C ALA A 156 4.06 -3.27 6.57
N ASN A 157 3.45 -4.07 5.70
CA ASN A 157 3.80 -5.49 5.55
C ASN A 157 5.28 -5.70 5.20
N ALA A 158 5.85 -4.80 4.39
CA ALA A 158 7.27 -4.85 4.05
C ALA A 158 8.23 -4.49 5.20
N VAL A 159 7.75 -3.71 6.18
CA VAL A 159 8.51 -3.30 7.37
C VAL A 159 8.37 -4.35 8.49
N ASP A 160 7.22 -5.00 8.57
CA ASP A 160 6.91 -6.05 9.56
C ASP A 160 6.34 -7.30 8.86
N PRO A 161 7.22 -8.18 8.33
CA PRO A 161 6.80 -9.38 7.61
C PRO A 161 6.06 -10.39 8.50
N GLU A 162 6.33 -10.39 9.81
CA GLU A 162 5.74 -11.32 10.77
C GLU A 162 4.24 -11.08 10.96
N ALA A 163 3.77 -9.84 10.73
CA ALA A 163 2.36 -9.49 10.72
C ALA A 163 1.67 -9.75 9.37
N GLY A 164 2.21 -10.65 8.54
CA GLY A 164 1.71 -10.94 7.18
C GLY A 164 0.23 -11.31 7.12
N SER A 165 -0.27 -12.11 8.06
CA SER A 165 -1.69 -12.47 8.16
C SER A 165 -2.59 -11.26 8.44
N ASP A 166 -2.13 -10.37 9.30
CA ASP A 166 -2.88 -9.18 9.71
C ASP A 166 -2.95 -8.18 8.55
N PHE A 167 -1.84 -7.99 7.84
CA PHE A 167 -1.82 -7.18 6.63
C PHE A 167 -2.64 -7.77 5.50
N ARG A 168 -2.73 -9.10 5.38
CA ARG A 168 -3.67 -9.74 4.43
C ARG A 168 -5.11 -9.32 4.73
N VAL A 169 -5.53 -9.36 5.99
CA VAL A 169 -6.88 -8.92 6.38
C VAL A 169 -7.10 -7.45 6.04
N LEU A 170 -6.13 -6.57 6.36
CA LEU A 170 -6.24 -5.15 6.01
C LEU A 170 -6.30 -4.91 4.50
N MET A 171 -5.47 -5.59 3.71
CA MET A 171 -5.50 -5.46 2.25
C MET A 171 -6.86 -5.86 1.66
N VAL A 172 -7.47 -6.94 2.19
CA VAL A 172 -8.80 -7.37 1.78
C VAL A 172 -9.86 -6.36 2.24
N GLU A 173 -9.80 -5.85 3.47
CA GLU A 173 -10.79 -4.86 3.94
C GLU A 173 -10.76 -3.57 3.11
N VAL A 174 -9.56 -3.06 2.81
CA VAL A 174 -9.40 -1.87 1.95
C VAL A 174 -9.91 -2.14 0.55
N THR A 175 -9.71 -3.36 0.03
CA THR A 175 -10.28 -3.79 -1.26
C THR A 175 -11.81 -3.73 -1.23
N GLU A 176 -12.44 -4.23 -0.17
CA GLU A 176 -13.90 -4.18 -0.01
C GLU A 176 -14.42 -2.74 0.17
N ALA A 177 -13.66 -1.88 0.83
CA ALA A 177 -13.95 -0.45 0.93
C ALA A 177 -13.96 0.21 -0.46
N LEU A 178 -12.89 -0.01 -1.25
CA LEU A 178 -12.76 0.51 -2.61
C LEU A 178 -13.89 0.01 -3.53
N ARG A 179 -14.27 -1.27 -3.40
CA ARG A 179 -15.42 -1.86 -4.14
C ARG A 179 -16.74 -1.23 -3.76
N SER A 180 -16.97 -1.01 -2.47
CA SER A 180 -18.19 -0.36 -1.97
C SER A 180 -18.30 1.05 -2.52
N MET A 181 -17.20 1.80 -2.48
CA MET A 181 -17.12 3.14 -3.06
C MET A 181 -17.33 3.15 -4.58
N ARG A 182 -16.73 2.19 -5.31
CA ARG A 182 -16.96 2.02 -6.76
C ARG A 182 -18.44 1.86 -7.08
N GLY A 183 -19.13 0.93 -6.42
CA GLY A 183 -20.55 0.67 -6.68
C GLY A 183 -21.43 1.89 -6.45
N ILE A 184 -21.08 2.73 -5.47
CA ILE A 184 -21.76 4.00 -5.20
C ILE A 184 -21.51 5.01 -6.32
N ILE A 185 -20.26 5.17 -6.77
CA ILE A 185 -19.91 6.09 -7.85
C ILE A 185 -20.58 5.68 -9.15
N GLU A 186 -20.59 4.39 -9.47
CA GLU A 186 -21.27 3.84 -10.65
C GLU A 186 -22.78 4.09 -10.60
N SER A 187 -23.42 3.85 -9.45
CA SER A 187 -24.85 4.12 -9.26
C SER A 187 -25.18 5.60 -9.45
N ARG A 188 -24.36 6.50 -8.88
CA ARG A 188 -24.49 7.94 -9.07
C ARG A 188 -24.37 8.34 -10.54
N ASN A 189 -23.40 7.78 -11.26
CA ASN A 189 -23.18 8.06 -12.67
C ASN A 189 -24.32 7.53 -13.55
N ALA A 190 -24.93 6.40 -13.17
CA ALA A 190 -26.11 5.83 -13.82
C ALA A 190 -27.42 6.57 -13.49
N GLN A 191 -27.37 7.64 -12.69
CA GLN A 191 -28.53 8.40 -12.17
C GLN A 191 -29.57 7.52 -11.47
N THR A 192 -29.17 6.33 -11.00
CA THR A 192 -29.97 5.57 -10.06
C THR A 192 -29.80 6.27 -8.70
N ALA A 193 -30.88 6.85 -8.20
CA ALA A 193 -30.85 7.71 -7.01
C ALA A 193 -30.40 6.93 -5.76
N SER A 194 -29.09 6.89 -5.52
CA SER A 194 -28.54 6.47 -4.22
C SER A 194 -28.40 7.70 -3.35
N VAL A 195 -29.39 7.91 -2.47
CA VAL A 195 -29.28 8.90 -1.41
C VAL A 195 -28.35 8.31 -0.34
N LEU A 196 -27.08 8.73 -0.34
CA LEU A 196 -26.20 8.45 0.78
C LEU A 196 -26.70 9.25 1.99
N SER A 197 -26.99 8.55 3.09
CA SER A 197 -27.23 9.25 4.36
C SER A 197 -25.95 10.00 4.76
N PRO A 198 -26.03 11.29 5.13
CA PRO A 198 -24.86 12.06 5.53
C PRO A 198 -24.21 11.54 6.83
N THR A 199 -24.91 10.69 7.58
CA THR A 199 -24.40 10.04 8.80
C THR A 199 -23.74 8.69 8.55
N ARG A 200 -23.84 8.12 7.35
CA ARG A 200 -23.29 6.79 7.04
C ARG A 200 -21.77 6.88 6.93
N THR A 201 -21.08 6.10 7.75
CA THR A 201 -19.61 6.00 7.75
C THR A 201 -19.13 4.97 6.74
N LEU A 202 -17.82 4.94 6.46
CA LEU A 202 -17.23 3.85 5.69
C LEU A 202 -17.39 2.51 6.42
N LEU A 203 -17.26 2.50 7.75
CA LEU A 203 -17.44 1.30 8.58
C LEU A 203 -18.85 0.71 8.42
N ASP A 204 -19.89 1.54 8.39
CA ASP A 204 -21.27 1.07 8.17
C ASP A 204 -21.40 0.39 6.81
N ALA A 205 -20.83 0.99 5.76
CA ALA A 205 -20.83 0.40 4.41
C ALA A 205 -20.07 -0.93 4.34
N LEU A 206 -18.97 -1.06 5.09
CA LEU A 206 -18.21 -2.31 5.20
C LEU A 206 -19.03 -3.39 5.93
N ARG A 207 -19.68 -3.03 7.05
CA ARG A 207 -20.53 -3.96 7.83
C ARG A 207 -21.74 -4.46 7.03
N GLU A 208 -22.42 -3.58 6.30
CA GLU A 208 -23.53 -3.96 5.42
C GLU A 208 -23.10 -4.96 4.35
N ARG A 209 -21.85 -4.87 3.89
CA ARG A 209 -21.29 -5.75 2.87
C ARG A 209 -20.83 -7.09 3.43
N ASN A 210 -20.12 -7.08 4.56
CA ASN A 210 -19.66 -8.29 5.25
C ASN A 210 -19.31 -8.02 6.71
N ALA A 211 -20.33 -7.95 7.58
CA ALA A 211 -20.16 -7.70 9.01
C ALA A 211 -19.16 -8.66 9.66
N ALA A 212 -19.24 -9.96 9.38
CA ALA A 212 -18.34 -10.95 9.98
C ALA A 212 -16.87 -10.66 9.66
N PHE A 213 -16.56 -10.34 8.41
CA PHE A 213 -15.19 -9.98 8.03
C PHE A 213 -14.75 -8.63 8.60
N THR A 214 -15.66 -7.65 8.66
CA THR A 214 -15.38 -6.32 9.23
C THR A 214 -15.06 -6.38 10.72
N GLU A 215 -15.66 -7.30 11.48
CA GLU A 215 -15.30 -7.51 12.88
C GLU A 215 -13.90 -8.15 13.00
N VAL A 216 -13.56 -9.15 12.18
CA VAL A 216 -12.19 -9.72 12.12
C VAL A 216 -11.16 -8.63 11.80
N ALA A 217 -11.46 -7.74 10.84
CA ALA A 217 -10.57 -6.63 10.51
C ALA A 217 -10.44 -5.62 11.67
N SER A 218 -11.51 -5.41 12.46
CA SER A 218 -11.46 -4.57 13.65
C SER A 218 -10.57 -5.16 14.74
N GLU A 219 -10.67 -6.47 15.00
CA GLU A 219 -9.78 -7.17 15.93
C GLU A 219 -8.31 -7.09 15.50
N VAL A 220 -8.03 -7.22 14.20
CA VAL A 220 -6.69 -7.03 13.64
C VAL A 220 -6.18 -5.61 13.89
N LEU A 221 -7.00 -4.59 13.62
CA LEU A 221 -6.63 -3.19 13.87
C LEU A 221 -6.37 -2.90 15.34
N GLU A 222 -7.19 -3.43 16.25
CA GLU A 222 -6.99 -3.30 17.70
C GLU A 222 -5.69 -3.97 18.15
N ARG A 223 -5.37 -5.16 17.62
CA ARG A 223 -4.10 -5.83 17.92
C ARG A 223 -2.90 -5.05 17.41
N MET A 224 -2.98 -4.54 16.19
CA MET A 224 -1.88 -3.78 15.57
C MET A 224 -1.64 -2.42 16.23
N THR A 225 -2.69 -1.79 16.75
CA THR A 225 -2.57 -0.52 17.52
C THR A 225 -2.15 -0.77 18.97
N GLY A 226 -2.66 -1.84 19.61
CA GLY A 226 -2.40 -2.20 21.01
C GLY A 226 -1.09 -2.98 21.27
N ALA A 227 -0.48 -3.60 20.26
CA ALA A 227 0.80 -4.31 20.41
C ALA A 227 1.98 -3.40 20.84
N ASN A 228 1.81 -2.07 20.79
CA ASN A 228 2.81 -1.12 21.28
C ASN A 228 2.64 -0.72 22.76
N SER A 229 1.58 -1.17 23.44
CA SER A 229 1.38 -0.93 24.88
C SER A 229 1.87 -2.07 25.79
N SER A 230 2.30 -3.20 25.23
CA SER A 230 2.59 -4.41 26.00
C SER A 230 4.04 -4.88 25.82
N ILE A 231 4.97 -4.22 26.50
CA ILE A 231 6.19 -4.91 26.94
C ILE A 231 5.76 -5.83 28.10
N SER A 232 6.13 -7.11 28.01
CA SER A 232 6.02 -8.16 29.03
C SER A 232 4.65 -8.85 29.17
N GLY A 233 4.52 -10.05 28.57
CA GLY A 233 3.39 -10.95 28.79
C GLY A 233 3.34 -12.10 27.79
N GLU A 234 4.20 -13.10 27.99
CA GLU A 234 4.02 -14.52 27.67
C GLU A 234 3.01 -14.88 26.54
N ARG A 235 3.54 -15.09 25.33
CA ARG A 235 2.79 -15.59 24.16
C ARG A 235 2.35 -17.04 24.43
N THR A 236 1.11 -17.25 24.84
CA THR A 236 0.48 -18.58 24.86
C THR A 236 0.13 -18.98 23.42
N PRO A 237 0.46 -20.20 22.95
CA PRO A 237 0.25 -20.59 21.56
C PRO A 237 -1.25 -20.71 21.23
N ALA A 238 -1.61 -20.22 20.05
CA ALA A 238 -2.95 -20.23 19.50
C ALA A 238 -3.55 -21.64 19.46
N ALA A 239 -4.83 -21.72 19.83
CA ALA A 239 -5.64 -22.91 19.70
C ALA A 239 -5.77 -23.31 18.22
N SER A 240 -5.43 -24.56 17.95
CA SER A 240 -5.53 -25.25 16.68
C SER A 240 -6.97 -25.28 16.17
N LEU A 241 -7.17 -24.96 14.88
CA LEU A 241 -8.36 -25.39 14.14
C LEU A 241 -8.22 -26.86 13.75
N PRO A 242 -9.32 -27.63 13.64
CA PRO A 242 -9.28 -29.09 13.50
C PRO A 242 -8.73 -29.50 12.12
N GLU A 243 -7.76 -30.40 12.14
CA GLU A 243 -7.31 -31.19 10.99
C GLU A 243 -8.39 -32.21 10.63
N GLU A 244 -8.77 -32.27 9.35
CA GLU A 244 -9.33 -33.49 8.76
C GLU A 244 -8.35 -34.03 7.72
N ASP A 245 -7.94 -35.26 8.00
CA ASP A 245 -7.13 -36.18 7.21
C ASP A 245 -7.71 -36.44 5.81
N GLY A 246 -6.84 -36.67 4.81
CA GLY A 246 -7.37 -36.97 3.48
C GLY A 246 -6.47 -37.39 2.32
N ASN A 247 -5.22 -37.82 2.54
CA ASN A 247 -4.49 -38.82 1.73
C ASN A 247 -4.03 -38.53 0.27
N SER A 248 -2.76 -38.91 0.05
CA SER A 248 -2.19 -39.60 -1.13
C SER A 248 -1.80 -38.80 -2.39
N GLY A 249 -0.48 -38.66 -2.61
CA GLY A 249 0.08 -38.30 -3.91
C GLY A 249 1.59 -38.09 -3.98
N THR A 250 2.39 -39.06 -3.55
CA THR A 250 3.86 -39.11 -3.72
C THR A 250 4.27 -39.07 -5.19
N TYR A 251 5.06 -38.08 -5.60
CA TYR A 251 6.04 -38.23 -6.69
C TYR A 251 7.34 -37.50 -6.35
N ARG A 252 8.34 -38.31 -6.02
CA ARG A 252 9.76 -38.00 -5.99
C ARG A 252 10.27 -38.20 -7.42
N CYS A 253 11.02 -37.25 -7.97
CA CYS A 253 11.92 -37.53 -9.09
C CYS A 253 13.16 -36.65 -8.98
N GLU A 254 14.29 -37.33 -8.80
CA GLU A 254 15.65 -36.79 -8.73
C GLU A 254 16.19 -36.44 -10.13
N GLU A 255 17.26 -35.64 -10.08
CA GLU A 255 18.17 -35.12 -11.10
C GLU A 255 18.32 -35.87 -12.44
N THR A 256 18.63 -35.12 -13.51
CA THR A 256 19.93 -35.25 -14.21
C THR A 256 20.18 -34.14 -15.22
N SER A 257 21.40 -33.63 -15.16
CA SER A 257 22.07 -32.79 -16.14
C SER A 257 22.36 -33.54 -17.44
N THR A 258 22.11 -32.91 -18.60
CA THR A 258 22.89 -33.20 -19.81
C THR A 258 23.19 -31.93 -20.63
N LYS A 259 24.49 -31.67 -20.79
CA LYS A 259 25.11 -30.78 -21.77
C LYS A 259 24.62 -31.10 -23.19
N ARG A 260 24.25 -30.09 -23.98
CA ARG A 260 24.55 -30.06 -25.42
C ARG A 260 25.01 -28.67 -25.87
N LYS A 261 26.11 -28.70 -26.62
CA LYS A 261 26.84 -27.63 -27.29
C LYS A 261 26.23 -27.48 -28.69
N ALA A 262 26.02 -26.26 -29.18
CA ALA A 262 25.83 -26.00 -30.60
C ALA A 262 26.63 -24.75 -30.99
N THR A 263 27.46 -24.92 -32.01
CA THR A 263 28.47 -23.98 -32.49
C THR A 263 27.92 -23.15 -33.65
N SER A 264 28.12 -21.82 -33.57
CA SER A 264 28.41 -20.83 -34.64
C SER A 264 27.62 -20.83 -35.95
N ILE A 265 27.02 -19.67 -36.28
CA ILE A 265 27.22 -18.97 -37.57
C ILE A 265 27.32 -17.44 -37.32
N MET A 266 28.35 -16.82 -37.88
CA MET A 266 28.68 -15.38 -37.88
C MET A 266 27.86 -14.55 -38.87
N GLY A 267 27.66 -13.27 -38.54
CA GLY A 267 27.51 -12.16 -39.50
C GLY A 267 26.65 -10.99 -38.96
N PRO A 268 26.80 -9.77 -39.49
CA PRO A 268 27.94 -8.86 -39.31
C PRO A 268 27.57 -7.59 -38.50
N MET A 269 28.55 -6.99 -37.81
CA MET A 269 28.43 -5.70 -37.11
C MET A 269 28.53 -4.49 -38.05
N PRO A 270 27.79 -3.40 -37.79
CA PRO A 270 28.14 -2.03 -38.19
C PRO A 270 28.62 -1.16 -37.00
N PRO A 271 29.23 0.02 -37.26
CA PRO A 271 30.41 0.49 -36.53
C PRO A 271 30.15 1.43 -35.34
N SER A 272 31.10 1.42 -34.40
CA SER A 272 31.19 2.31 -33.24
C SER A 272 31.41 3.78 -33.65
N LYS A 273 30.55 4.69 -33.17
CA LYS A 273 30.81 6.14 -33.21
C LYS A 273 31.86 6.52 -32.16
N LYS A 274 32.97 7.09 -32.63
CA LYS A 274 34.01 7.72 -31.82
C LYS A 274 33.47 8.94 -31.06
N ALA A 275 33.90 9.06 -29.80
CA ALA A 275 33.86 10.29 -29.03
C ALA A 275 34.73 11.37 -29.69
N ARG A 276 34.27 12.61 -29.64
CA ARG A 276 35.04 13.81 -30.04
C ARG A 276 35.33 14.63 -28.78
N LYS A 277 36.60 15.00 -28.63
CA LYS A 277 37.08 16.04 -27.71
C LYS A 277 36.46 17.38 -28.06
#